data_AF-A0A8T3C529-F1
#
_entry.id   AF-A0A8T3C529-F1
#
_cell.length_a   1.000
_cell.length_b   1.000
_cell.length_c   1.000
_cell.angle_alpha   90.00
_cell.angle_beta   90.00
_cell.angle_gamma   90.00
#
_symmetry.space_group_name_H-M   'P 1'
#
loop_
_entity.id
_entity.type
_entity.pdbx_description
1 polymer ?
#
loop_
_entity_poly.entity_id
_entity_poly.type
_entity_poly.pdbx_seq_one_letter_code
_entity_poly.pdbx_strand_id
1 'polypeptide(L)'
;MVPYVKILVFVLSYAESLEMVGDNKGKETHASPFYPYYPPPSSQAAGPSTGPHPPYPYPYYYPYPVQHEQGGPSRPPEVGATDPATATDKRQYIEPDGDNFNPSRPPIHMIRDIIKNKYDAPYLSWKKIPKPVRDMWFGEFQKEFRWLPEYSTRIRSNFERRGATRLRDMFTDIRKSGQRPNWIGEGVWADLSSAWATPEFIKMREQNKQNRASDCGGLGSSLHTGGSVPHTEHRRRLKAHLGREPTPLELHTRTHQHQADQQWVDEKSKKAHDDFLRVRESRQSTGEGSSSGSAHTSEYHTWSEVVGGRQRGRVYGMGSQAFAIEGSSYTSAFHDPSGAEESVSERVAALTREIEEMKRVQAREIEEMRKAQNEMQAELQSYRAGKQRKKDQQEQPSADSEDTDDD
;
A
#
# COMPACT_ATOMS: atom_id res chain seq x y z
N MET A 1 47.80 6.18 -26.78
CA MET A 1 47.53 4.79 -26.36
C MET A 1 47.74 4.67 -24.86
N VAL A 2 46.63 4.58 -24.12
CA VAL A 2 46.30 3.53 -23.14
C VAL A 2 47.11 3.63 -21.83
N PRO A 3 46.46 4.01 -20.73
CA PRO A 3 45.79 2.98 -19.95
C PRO A 3 44.37 3.36 -19.50
N TYR A 4 43.42 2.95 -20.32
CA TYR A 4 42.03 2.66 -19.94
C TYR A 4 41.92 1.37 -19.08
N VAL A 5 43.02 0.90 -18.48
CA VAL A 5 43.12 -0.40 -17.79
C VAL A 5 42.92 -0.28 -16.27
N LYS A 6 42.83 0.92 -15.70
CA LYS A 6 42.60 1.09 -14.24
C LYS A 6 41.13 1.13 -13.80
N ILE A 7 40.18 1.19 -14.74
CA ILE A 7 38.74 1.15 -14.41
C ILE A 7 38.17 -0.30 -14.49
N LEU A 8 38.88 -1.22 -15.14
CA LEU A 8 38.47 -2.63 -15.25
C LEU A 8 38.94 -3.54 -14.10
N VAL A 9 39.68 -3.02 -13.12
CA VAL A 9 40.16 -3.80 -11.96
C VAL A 9 39.30 -3.60 -10.69
N PHE A 10 38.41 -2.61 -10.65
CA PHE A 10 37.51 -2.42 -9.49
C PHE A 10 36.14 -3.09 -9.64
N VAL A 11 35.75 -3.48 -10.87
CA VAL A 11 34.46 -4.14 -11.14
C VAL A 11 34.56 -5.68 -11.13
N LEU A 12 35.76 -6.26 -11.06
CA LEU A 12 35.97 -7.71 -10.99
C LEU A 12 36.46 -8.23 -9.62
N SER A 13 36.49 -7.39 -8.57
CA SER A 13 36.93 -7.79 -7.21
C SER A 13 35.78 -7.97 -6.20
N TYR A 14 34.52 -7.79 -6.63
CA TYR A 14 33.34 -8.09 -5.79
C TYR A 14 32.52 -9.29 -6.27
N ALA A 15 33.01 -10.01 -7.28
CA ALA A 15 32.34 -11.16 -7.88
C ALA A 15 32.97 -12.52 -7.53
N GLU A 16 33.93 -12.59 -6.59
CA GLU A 16 34.68 -13.83 -6.34
C GLU A 16 34.88 -14.16 -4.84
N SER A 17 33.87 -13.92 -4.00
CA SER A 17 33.91 -14.32 -2.57
C SER A 17 32.65 -15.01 -2.03
N LEU A 18 31.80 -15.62 -2.87
CA LEU A 18 30.69 -16.44 -2.37
C LEU A 18 30.41 -17.66 -3.26
N GLU A 19 31.35 -18.60 -3.30
CA GLU A 19 31.11 -20.04 -3.54
C GLU A 19 32.40 -20.77 -3.12
N MET A 20 32.48 -21.34 -1.91
CA MET A 20 32.41 -22.79 -1.58
C MET A 20 33.15 -22.91 -0.23
N VAL A 21 32.88 -23.72 0.79
CA VAL A 21 31.97 -24.83 1.08
C VAL A 21 32.07 -25.04 2.61
N GLY A 22 30.97 -25.46 3.24
CA GLY A 22 30.97 -25.94 4.62
C GLY A 22 29.60 -26.49 5.00
N ASP A 23 29.39 -27.77 4.66
CA ASP A 23 28.26 -28.61 5.03
C ASP A 23 27.67 -28.35 6.43
N ASN A 24 26.34 -28.23 6.52
CA ASN A 24 25.65 -28.79 7.67
C ASN A 24 24.29 -29.37 7.29
N LYS A 25 24.22 -30.69 7.35
CA LYS A 25 23.01 -31.51 7.20
C LYS A 25 22.04 -31.24 8.34
N GLY A 26 20.76 -31.15 7.97
CA GLY A 26 19.64 -31.62 8.81
C GLY A 26 19.20 -30.68 9.92
N LYS A 27 18.05 -30.04 9.72
CA LYS A 27 16.88 -30.11 10.61
C LYS A 27 15.75 -29.30 9.98
N GLU A 28 14.85 -30.01 9.32
CA GLU A 28 13.50 -29.55 9.03
C GLU A 28 12.83 -29.18 10.36
N THR A 29 12.60 -27.89 10.59
CA THR A 29 11.68 -27.42 11.62
C THR A 29 10.35 -27.12 10.93
N HIS A 30 9.51 -28.14 10.86
CA HIS A 30 8.09 -28.01 10.56
C HIS A 30 7.43 -27.06 11.57
N ALA A 31 7.32 -25.78 11.22
CA ALA A 31 6.44 -24.85 11.92
C ALA A 31 5.00 -25.11 11.47
N SER A 32 4.39 -26.16 12.01
CA SER A 32 2.93 -26.35 11.98
C SER A 32 2.24 -25.17 12.64
N PRO A 33 1.28 -24.50 12.00
CA PRO A 33 0.43 -23.53 12.69
C PRO A 33 -0.47 -24.28 13.67
N PHE A 34 -0.18 -24.12 14.95
CA PHE A 34 -0.99 -24.59 16.07
C PHE A 34 -2.38 -23.92 16.00
N TYR A 35 -3.40 -24.67 15.60
CA TYR A 35 -4.80 -24.26 15.71
C TYR A 35 -5.40 -24.91 16.96
N PRO A 36 -5.94 -24.14 17.92
CA PRO A 36 -6.57 -24.74 19.10
C PRO A 36 -7.78 -25.57 18.69
N TYR A 37 -7.75 -26.84 19.10
CA TYR A 37 -8.83 -27.81 18.96
C TYR A 37 -9.94 -27.46 19.96
N TYR A 38 -11.17 -27.31 19.46
CA TYR A 38 -12.37 -27.34 20.30
C TYR A 38 -13.11 -28.65 20.02
N PRO A 39 -13.49 -29.42 21.06
CA PRO A 39 -14.22 -30.67 20.89
C PRO A 39 -15.64 -30.40 20.35
N PRO A 40 -16.18 -31.27 19.48
CA PRO A 40 -17.52 -31.11 18.94
C PRO A 40 -18.59 -31.32 20.04
N PRO A 41 -19.66 -30.52 20.08
CA PRO A 41 -20.81 -30.82 20.92
C PRO A 41 -21.56 -32.06 20.41
N SER A 42 -21.95 -32.91 21.34
CA SER A 42 -22.68 -34.16 21.15
C SER A 42 -23.95 -33.99 20.31
N SER A 43 -24.14 -34.92 19.36
CA SER A 43 -25.31 -34.99 18.50
C SER A 43 -26.58 -35.33 19.27
N GLN A 44 -27.68 -34.61 18.98
CA GLN A 44 -29.03 -35.16 18.94
C GLN A 44 -29.96 -34.25 18.10
N ALA A 45 -30.49 -34.83 17.01
CA ALA A 45 -31.72 -34.53 16.24
C ALA A 45 -31.94 -33.10 15.69
N ALA A 46 -32.51 -32.82 14.50
CA ALA A 46 -33.04 -33.56 13.36
C ALA A 46 -33.05 -32.56 12.17
N GLY A 47 -32.97 -33.02 10.91
CA GLY A 47 -33.26 -32.16 9.73
C GLY A 47 -34.59 -32.56 9.07
N PRO A 48 -34.95 -31.98 7.92
CA PRO A 48 -34.86 -30.58 7.49
C PRO A 48 -36.28 -30.01 7.18
N SER A 49 -36.43 -28.69 7.03
CA SER A 49 -37.62 -28.11 6.38
C SER A 49 -37.20 -27.22 5.21
N THR A 50 -37.69 -27.59 4.03
CA THR A 50 -37.52 -26.88 2.76
C THR A 50 -38.76 -25.99 2.56
N GLY A 51 -38.54 -24.69 2.41
CA GLY A 51 -39.60 -23.72 2.11
C GLY A 51 -39.03 -22.57 1.26
N PRO A 52 -39.76 -22.10 0.23
CA PRO A 52 -39.23 -21.17 -0.78
C PRO A 52 -39.05 -19.75 -0.24
N HIS A 53 -37.91 -19.13 -0.56
CA HIS A 53 -37.65 -17.71 -0.34
C HIS A 53 -38.48 -16.85 -1.32
N PRO A 54 -39.23 -15.82 -0.86
CA PRO A 54 -39.84 -14.84 -1.75
C PRO A 54 -38.80 -13.83 -2.29
N PRO A 55 -39.03 -13.24 -3.48
CA PRO A 55 -38.09 -12.35 -4.14
C PRO A 55 -38.02 -10.98 -3.44
N TYR A 56 -36.80 -10.54 -3.09
CA TYR A 56 -36.55 -9.19 -2.57
C TYR A 56 -36.91 -8.11 -3.62
N PRO A 57 -37.70 -7.09 -3.26
CA PRO A 57 -37.92 -5.92 -4.11
C PRO A 57 -36.72 -4.96 -4.05
N TYR A 58 -36.42 -4.36 -5.21
CA TYR A 58 -35.37 -3.37 -5.46
C TYR A 58 -35.30 -2.23 -4.42
N PRO A 59 -34.10 -1.73 -4.06
CA PRO A 59 -33.96 -0.58 -3.18
C PRO A 59 -34.44 0.71 -3.88
N TYR A 60 -35.46 1.32 -3.27
CA TYR A 60 -36.03 2.61 -3.62
C TYR A 60 -34.98 3.72 -3.40
N TYR A 61 -34.45 4.29 -4.48
CA TYR A 61 -33.66 5.52 -4.43
C TYR A 61 -34.61 6.70 -4.21
N TYR A 62 -34.49 7.40 -3.09
CA TYR A 62 -35.07 8.74 -2.95
C TYR A 62 -34.17 9.78 -3.63
N PRO A 63 -34.74 10.73 -4.39
CA PRO A 63 -34.02 11.73 -5.16
C PRO A 63 -33.54 12.89 -4.28
N TYR A 64 -32.30 13.35 -4.49
CA TYR A 64 -31.82 14.60 -3.89
C TYR A 64 -32.20 15.81 -4.76
N PRO A 65 -32.42 17.00 -4.14
CA PRO A 65 -32.79 18.22 -4.86
C PRO A 65 -31.63 18.75 -5.70
N VAL A 66 -31.98 19.20 -6.90
CA VAL A 66 -31.12 19.93 -7.85
C VAL A 66 -30.67 21.24 -7.19
N GLN A 67 -29.36 21.41 -6.98
CA GLN A 67 -28.77 22.72 -6.80
C GLN A 67 -28.17 23.15 -8.15
N HIS A 68 -28.69 24.26 -8.67
CA HIS A 68 -28.24 24.90 -9.89
C HIS A 68 -26.75 25.24 -9.84
N GLU A 69 -26.08 25.04 -10.98
CA GLU A 69 -24.74 25.53 -11.27
C GLU A 69 -24.64 27.05 -11.06
N GLN A 70 -23.59 27.52 -10.37
CA GLN A 70 -22.79 28.68 -10.77
C GLN A 70 -21.39 28.63 -10.10
N GLY A 71 -20.34 28.69 -10.94
CA GLY A 71 -19.03 29.27 -10.59
C GLY A 71 -17.89 28.33 -10.21
N GLY A 72 -16.95 28.07 -11.15
CA GLY A 72 -15.55 27.73 -10.82
C GLY A 72 -14.81 28.91 -10.13
N PRO A 73 -13.50 28.83 -9.79
CA PRO A 73 -12.40 28.15 -10.49
C PRO A 73 -11.59 27.21 -9.54
N SER A 74 -10.59 26.39 -9.88
CA SER A 74 -9.46 26.55 -10.81
C SER A 74 -8.83 25.18 -11.13
N ARG A 75 -8.66 24.89 -12.42
CA ARG A 75 -7.67 23.95 -12.97
C ARG A 75 -6.27 24.43 -12.53
N PRO A 76 -5.35 23.58 -12.04
CA PRO A 76 -3.95 23.99 -11.88
C PRO A 76 -3.40 24.35 -13.26
N PRO A 77 -2.57 25.40 -13.38
CA PRO A 77 -2.00 25.78 -14.66
C PRO A 77 -1.22 24.60 -15.22
N GLU A 78 -1.49 24.35 -16.49
CA GLU A 78 -0.71 23.51 -17.38
C GLU A 78 0.73 24.01 -17.31
N VAL A 79 1.56 23.36 -16.50
CA VAL A 79 2.97 23.69 -16.36
C VAL A 79 3.59 23.41 -17.72
N GLY A 80 4.12 24.47 -18.33
CA GLY A 80 4.57 24.51 -19.70
C GLY A 80 5.41 23.31 -20.09
N ALA A 81 4.93 22.60 -21.11
CA ALA A 81 5.74 21.68 -21.87
C ALA A 81 6.81 22.49 -22.62
N THR A 82 8.00 22.58 -22.02
CA THR A 82 9.25 22.64 -22.79
C THR A 82 9.92 21.29 -22.67
N ASP A 83 9.22 20.25 -23.12
CA ASP A 83 9.83 18.96 -23.43
C ASP A 83 9.05 18.29 -24.56
N PRO A 84 9.64 18.12 -25.77
CA PRO A 84 8.95 17.57 -26.94
C PRO A 84 8.49 16.11 -26.76
N ALA A 85 8.86 15.46 -25.65
CA ALA A 85 8.48 14.09 -25.32
C ALA A 85 7.05 13.94 -24.74
N THR A 86 6.45 14.99 -24.18
CA THR A 86 5.12 14.86 -23.53
C THR A 86 3.94 14.95 -24.49
N ALA A 87 4.14 15.51 -25.69
CA ALA A 87 3.11 15.68 -26.71
C ALA A 87 2.67 14.37 -27.41
N THR A 88 3.34 13.23 -27.13
CA THR A 88 3.07 11.95 -27.80
C THR A 88 2.68 10.80 -26.85
N ASP A 89 2.65 11.03 -25.53
CA ASP A 89 2.28 9.97 -24.58
C ASP A 89 0.76 9.76 -24.54
N LYS A 90 0.30 8.74 -25.29
CA LYS A 90 -1.12 8.34 -25.40
C LYS A 90 -1.65 7.61 -24.16
N ARG A 91 -0.83 7.38 -23.13
CA ARG A 91 -1.24 6.66 -21.93
C ARG A 91 -2.28 7.43 -21.14
N GLN A 92 -3.27 6.70 -20.63
CA GLN A 92 -4.29 7.29 -19.79
C GLN A 92 -3.71 7.66 -18.42
N TYR A 93 -3.96 8.89 -17.98
CA TYR A 93 -3.55 9.35 -16.67
C TYR A 93 -4.42 8.72 -15.57
N ILE A 94 -3.79 8.22 -14.50
CA ILE A 94 -4.45 7.62 -13.34
C ILE A 94 -3.83 8.09 -12.03
N GLU A 95 -4.64 8.10 -10.98
CA GLU A 95 -4.24 8.45 -9.62
C GLU A 95 -4.65 7.37 -8.63
N PRO A 96 -3.94 7.24 -7.49
CA PRO A 96 -4.30 6.30 -6.45
C PRO A 96 -5.47 6.83 -5.61
N ASP A 97 -6.57 6.07 -5.55
CA ASP A 97 -7.73 6.34 -4.72
C ASP A 97 -7.90 5.22 -3.68
N GLY A 98 -7.41 5.45 -2.46
CA GLY A 98 -7.33 4.41 -1.42
C GLY A 98 -6.68 3.12 -1.95
N ASP A 99 -7.45 2.04 -1.93
CA ASP A 99 -7.08 0.70 -2.42
C ASP A 99 -7.39 0.47 -3.91
N ASN A 100 -7.71 1.55 -4.65
CA ASN A 100 -8.20 1.55 -6.02
C ASN A 100 -7.56 2.66 -6.88
N PHE A 101 -8.07 2.86 -8.10
CA PHE A 101 -7.59 3.88 -9.04
C PHE A 101 -8.67 4.91 -9.32
N ASN A 102 -8.25 6.12 -9.70
CA ASN A 102 -9.09 7.14 -10.29
C ASN A 102 -8.56 7.49 -11.70
N PRO A 103 -9.32 7.25 -12.79
CA PRO A 103 -10.59 6.51 -12.83
C PRO A 103 -10.41 5.01 -12.51
N SER A 104 -11.44 4.38 -11.94
CA SER A 104 -11.33 2.99 -11.44
C SER A 104 -11.48 1.92 -12.51
N ARG A 105 -12.44 2.09 -13.44
CA ARG A 105 -12.78 1.04 -14.41
C ARG A 105 -11.61 0.68 -15.33
N PRO A 106 -10.97 1.63 -16.04
CA PRO A 106 -9.98 1.27 -17.06
C PRO A 106 -8.82 0.45 -16.49
N PRO A 107 -8.17 0.84 -15.37
CA PRO A 107 -7.13 0.04 -14.74
C PRO A 107 -7.58 -1.36 -14.30
N ILE A 108 -8.78 -1.48 -13.72
CA ILE A 108 -9.32 -2.77 -13.27
C ILE A 108 -9.56 -3.72 -14.46
N HIS A 109 -10.09 -3.19 -15.55
CA HIS A 109 -10.31 -3.96 -16.78
C HIS A 109 -8.98 -4.40 -17.39
N MET A 110 -8.01 -3.49 -17.50
CA MET A 110 -6.68 -3.81 -18.01
C MET A 110 -5.98 -4.89 -17.17
N ILE A 111 -6.04 -4.82 -15.84
CA ILE A 111 -5.49 -5.86 -14.96
C ILE A 111 -6.10 -7.23 -15.28
N ARG A 112 -7.42 -7.30 -15.49
CA ARG A 112 -8.11 -8.53 -15.87
C ARG A 112 -7.59 -9.07 -17.20
N ASP A 113 -7.41 -8.20 -18.18
CA ASP A 113 -6.99 -8.57 -19.52
C ASP A 113 -5.53 -9.02 -19.55
N ILE A 114 -4.64 -8.33 -18.82
CA ILE A 114 -3.24 -8.76 -18.62
C ILE A 114 -3.20 -10.15 -18.01
N ILE A 115 -3.98 -10.41 -16.94
CA ILE A 115 -4.03 -11.74 -16.32
C ILE A 115 -4.46 -12.77 -17.36
N LYS A 116 -5.57 -12.56 -18.07
CA LYS A 116 -6.06 -13.53 -19.07
C LYS A 116 -5.06 -13.79 -20.19
N ASN A 117 -4.40 -12.74 -20.69
CA ASN A 117 -3.52 -12.84 -21.85
C ASN A 117 -2.16 -13.45 -21.51
N LYS A 118 -1.72 -13.36 -20.25
CA LYS A 118 -0.36 -13.73 -19.81
C LYS A 118 -0.35 -14.82 -18.75
N TYR A 119 -1.47 -15.52 -18.53
CA TYR A 119 -1.55 -16.62 -17.57
C TYR A 119 -0.98 -17.90 -18.18
N ASP A 120 0.25 -18.23 -17.82
CA ASP A 120 1.07 -19.25 -18.47
C ASP A 120 1.35 -20.50 -17.61
N ALA A 121 1.16 -20.41 -16.30
CA ALA A 121 1.43 -21.51 -15.36
C ALA A 121 0.35 -21.61 -14.26
N PRO A 122 0.21 -22.75 -13.55
CA PRO A 122 -0.89 -23.02 -12.62
C PRO A 122 -0.72 -22.29 -11.27
N TYR A 123 -0.63 -20.96 -11.30
CA TYR A 123 -0.59 -20.12 -10.10
C TYR A 123 -1.91 -20.15 -9.33
N LEU A 124 -1.96 -20.94 -8.25
CA LEU A 124 -3.17 -21.13 -7.42
C LEU A 124 -3.66 -19.86 -6.68
N SER A 125 -2.80 -18.85 -6.54
CA SER A 125 -3.15 -17.56 -5.96
C SER A 125 -2.17 -16.49 -6.40
N TRP A 126 -2.54 -15.22 -6.24
CA TRP A 126 -1.68 -14.09 -6.59
C TRP A 126 -0.31 -14.11 -5.91
N LYS A 127 -0.26 -14.56 -4.64
CA LYS A 127 0.98 -14.72 -3.88
C LYS A 127 1.88 -15.84 -4.42
N LYS A 128 1.30 -16.84 -5.08
CA LYS A 128 2.02 -17.97 -5.70
C LYS A 128 2.55 -17.64 -7.10
N ILE A 129 2.19 -16.49 -7.65
CA ILE A 129 2.82 -15.97 -8.87
C ILE A 129 4.25 -15.50 -8.49
N PRO A 130 5.29 -15.91 -9.22
CA PRO A 130 6.64 -15.39 -9.00
C PRO A 130 6.68 -13.87 -9.12
N LYS A 131 7.49 -13.21 -8.29
CA LYS A 131 7.66 -11.75 -8.35
C LYS A 131 8.05 -11.26 -9.75
N PRO A 132 8.99 -11.90 -10.48
CA PRO A 132 9.33 -11.48 -11.85
C PRO A 132 8.13 -11.48 -12.82
N VAL A 133 7.20 -12.44 -12.66
CA VAL A 133 6.00 -12.52 -13.48
C VAL A 133 5.03 -11.38 -13.15
N ARG A 134 4.84 -11.07 -11.86
CA ARG A 134 4.03 -9.90 -11.45
C ARG A 134 4.65 -8.58 -11.90
N ASP A 135 5.98 -8.49 -11.90
CA ASP A 135 6.70 -7.32 -12.41
C ASP A 135 6.53 -7.18 -13.92
N MET A 136 6.58 -8.28 -14.68
CA MET A 136 6.26 -8.29 -16.11
C MET A 136 4.82 -7.84 -16.38
N TRP A 137 3.85 -8.35 -15.63
CA TRP A 137 2.45 -7.92 -15.74
C TRP A 137 2.26 -6.44 -15.40
N PHE A 138 3.00 -5.93 -14.41
CA PHE A 138 2.99 -4.50 -14.10
C PHE A 138 3.64 -3.66 -15.21
N GLY A 139 4.68 -4.19 -15.87
CA GLY A 139 5.27 -3.57 -17.06
C GLY A 139 4.26 -3.43 -18.20
N GLU A 140 3.41 -4.44 -18.44
CA GLU A 140 2.30 -4.34 -19.40
C GLU A 140 1.28 -3.26 -18.98
N PHE A 141 0.97 -3.18 -17.69
CA PHE A 141 0.09 -2.14 -17.16
C PHE A 141 0.65 -0.72 -17.35
N GLN A 142 1.97 -0.55 -17.24
CA GLN A 142 2.67 0.73 -17.44
C GLN A 142 2.68 1.22 -18.90
N LYS A 143 2.39 0.35 -19.87
CA LYS A 143 2.28 0.73 -21.29
C LYS A 143 1.00 1.49 -21.59
N GLU A 144 -0.02 1.31 -20.76
CA GLU A 144 -1.38 1.84 -21.00
C GLU A 144 -1.70 3.03 -20.10
N PHE A 145 -1.04 3.13 -18.93
CA PHE A 145 -1.31 4.15 -17.93
C PHE A 145 -0.08 4.95 -17.54
N ARG A 146 -0.31 6.23 -17.20
CA ARG A 146 0.70 7.15 -16.66
C ARG A 146 0.20 7.78 -15.35
N TRP A 147 1.13 8.18 -14.49
CA TRP A 147 0.86 8.79 -13.18
C TRP A 147 2.04 9.65 -12.75
N LEU A 148 1.85 10.52 -11.76
CA LEU A 148 2.95 11.28 -11.17
C LEU A 148 3.93 10.35 -10.43
N PRO A 149 5.26 10.57 -10.52
CA PRO A 149 6.26 9.69 -9.89
C PRO A 149 6.02 9.42 -8.40
N GLU A 150 5.51 10.41 -7.66
CA GLU A 150 5.10 10.32 -6.24
C GLU A 150 4.05 9.22 -5.97
N TYR A 151 3.23 8.85 -6.96
CA TYR A 151 2.20 7.83 -6.83
C TYR A 151 2.69 6.42 -7.12
N SER A 152 3.93 6.23 -7.58
CA SER A 152 4.44 4.93 -8.07
C SER A 152 4.26 3.79 -7.06
N THR A 153 4.61 4.00 -5.80
CA THR A 153 4.47 2.98 -4.74
C THR A 153 3.00 2.65 -4.46
N ARG A 154 2.13 3.66 -4.45
CA ARG A 154 0.68 3.49 -4.21
C ARG A 154 0.00 2.80 -5.39
N ILE A 155 0.33 3.21 -6.62
CA ILE A 155 -0.18 2.58 -7.85
C ILE A 155 0.26 1.12 -7.92
N ARG A 156 1.52 0.82 -7.61
CA ARG A 156 1.99 -0.58 -7.56
C ARG A 156 1.25 -1.38 -6.49
N SER A 157 1.04 -0.81 -5.30
CA SER A 157 0.29 -1.45 -4.23
C SER A 157 -1.16 -1.74 -4.63
N ASN A 158 -1.80 -0.79 -5.32
CA ASN A 158 -3.16 -0.95 -5.81
C ASN A 158 -3.22 -1.99 -6.92
N PHE A 159 -2.25 -2.03 -7.82
CA PHE A 159 -2.13 -3.09 -8.83
C PHE A 159 -2.05 -4.48 -8.21
N GLU A 160 -1.19 -4.68 -7.21
CA GLU A 160 -1.07 -5.96 -6.49
C GLU A 160 -2.38 -6.37 -5.81
N ARG A 161 -3.03 -5.44 -5.12
CA ARG A 161 -4.29 -5.70 -4.39
C ARG A 161 -5.45 -5.99 -5.34
N ARG A 162 -5.58 -5.19 -6.41
CA ARG A 162 -6.63 -5.37 -7.42
C ARG A 162 -6.39 -6.62 -8.26
N GLY A 163 -5.14 -6.91 -8.63
CA GLY A 163 -4.75 -8.16 -9.28
C GLY A 163 -5.10 -9.38 -8.46
N ALA A 164 -4.76 -9.38 -7.16
CA ALA A 164 -5.13 -10.46 -6.25
C ALA A 164 -6.64 -10.67 -6.13
N THR A 165 -7.41 -9.58 -6.14
CA THR A 165 -8.86 -9.62 -6.10
C THR A 165 -9.42 -10.17 -7.41
N ARG A 166 -8.99 -9.66 -8.56
CA ARG A 166 -9.46 -10.09 -9.89
C ARG A 166 -9.17 -11.57 -10.15
N LEU A 167 -7.97 -12.06 -9.82
CA LEU A 167 -7.64 -13.48 -9.99
C LEU A 167 -8.53 -14.37 -9.11
N ARG A 168 -8.75 -13.98 -7.85
CA ARG A 168 -9.63 -14.70 -6.92
C ARG A 168 -11.07 -14.75 -7.41
N ASP A 169 -11.59 -13.62 -7.91
CA ASP A 169 -12.94 -13.52 -8.44
C ASP A 169 -13.10 -14.48 -9.63
N MET A 170 -12.20 -14.41 -10.62
CA MET A 170 -12.23 -15.31 -11.79
C MET A 170 -12.14 -16.78 -11.42
N PHE A 171 -11.26 -17.16 -10.48
CA PHE A 171 -11.17 -18.54 -9.99
C PHE A 171 -12.41 -19.00 -9.24
N THR A 172 -13.12 -18.09 -8.60
CA THR A 172 -14.39 -18.41 -7.95
C THR A 172 -15.45 -18.72 -9.01
N ASP A 173 -15.52 -17.93 -10.07
CA ASP A 173 -16.47 -18.15 -11.17
C ASP A 173 -16.16 -19.43 -11.95
N ILE A 174 -14.88 -19.70 -12.22
CA ILE A 174 -14.41 -20.94 -12.87
C ILE A 174 -14.81 -22.17 -12.04
N ARG A 175 -14.56 -22.15 -10.73
CA ARG A 175 -14.91 -23.28 -9.85
C ARG A 175 -16.42 -23.45 -9.65
N LYS A 176 -17.21 -22.38 -9.82
CA LYS A 176 -18.68 -22.46 -9.80
C LYS A 176 -19.24 -23.04 -11.09
N SER A 177 -18.70 -22.64 -12.24
CA SER A 177 -19.13 -23.14 -13.55
C SER A 177 -18.62 -24.55 -13.83
N GLY A 178 -17.46 -24.93 -13.28
CA GLY A 178 -16.81 -26.22 -13.54
C GLY A 178 -16.22 -26.33 -14.95
N GLN A 179 -16.24 -25.25 -15.72
CA GLN A 179 -15.78 -25.23 -17.11
C GLN A 179 -14.43 -24.54 -17.26
N ARG A 180 -13.56 -25.10 -18.11
CA ARG A 180 -12.28 -24.48 -18.46
C ARG A 180 -12.54 -23.21 -19.28
N PRO A 181 -12.03 -22.04 -18.86
CA PRO A 181 -12.12 -20.84 -19.66
C PRO A 181 -11.09 -20.87 -20.81
N ASN A 182 -11.40 -20.18 -21.91
CA ASN A 182 -10.55 -20.16 -23.11
C ASN A 182 -9.13 -19.62 -22.89
N TRP A 183 -8.93 -18.77 -21.87
CA TRP A 183 -7.64 -18.15 -21.57
C TRP A 183 -6.72 -19.03 -20.71
N ILE A 184 -7.19 -20.18 -20.20
CA ILE A 184 -6.35 -21.16 -19.50
C ILE A 184 -6.07 -22.30 -20.48
N GLY A 185 -4.79 -22.53 -20.80
CA GLY A 185 -4.35 -23.66 -21.62
C GLY A 185 -4.71 -25.00 -21.00
N GLU A 186 -4.87 -26.04 -21.82
CA GLU A 186 -5.34 -27.36 -21.38
C GLU A 186 -4.43 -28.01 -20.32
N GLY A 187 -3.11 -27.97 -20.50
CA GLY A 187 -2.15 -28.47 -19.51
C GLY A 187 -2.24 -27.73 -18.16
N VAL A 188 -2.25 -26.40 -18.20
CA VAL A 188 -2.40 -25.56 -17.00
C VAL A 188 -3.73 -25.82 -16.30
N TRP A 189 -4.80 -26.07 -17.07
CA TRP A 189 -6.10 -26.44 -16.52
C TRP A 189 -6.07 -27.79 -15.80
N ALA A 190 -5.41 -28.80 -16.36
CA ALA A 190 -5.25 -30.10 -15.74
C ALA A 190 -4.51 -29.97 -14.40
N ASP A 191 -3.42 -29.21 -14.37
CA ASP A 191 -2.64 -28.96 -13.14
C ASP A 191 -3.45 -28.21 -12.08
N LEU A 192 -4.18 -27.16 -12.48
CA LEU A 192 -5.08 -26.42 -11.58
C LEU A 192 -6.18 -27.31 -11.02
N SER A 193 -6.79 -28.15 -11.87
CA SER A 193 -7.86 -29.06 -11.48
C SER A 193 -7.34 -30.12 -10.50
N SER A 194 -6.18 -30.69 -10.77
CA SER A 194 -5.49 -31.64 -9.88
C SER A 194 -5.19 -30.99 -8.52
N ALA A 195 -4.63 -29.78 -8.52
CA ALA A 195 -4.32 -29.05 -7.30
C ALA A 195 -5.58 -28.71 -6.48
N TRP A 196 -6.70 -28.35 -7.13
CA TRP A 196 -7.97 -28.08 -6.45
C TRP A 196 -8.69 -29.33 -5.96
N ALA A 197 -8.39 -30.50 -6.53
CA ALA A 197 -8.92 -31.79 -6.10
C ALA A 197 -8.18 -32.38 -4.89
N THR A 198 -7.04 -31.80 -4.49
CA THR A 198 -6.30 -32.29 -3.31
C THR A 198 -7.14 -32.20 -2.02
N PRO A 199 -7.11 -33.23 -1.15
CA PRO A 199 -7.82 -33.22 0.13
C PRO A 199 -7.50 -31.98 0.99
N GLU A 200 -6.25 -31.52 0.95
CA GLU A 200 -5.78 -30.35 1.69
C GLU A 200 -6.50 -29.08 1.21
N PHE A 201 -6.62 -28.90 -0.12
CA PHE A 201 -7.31 -27.75 -0.68
C PHE A 201 -8.81 -27.78 -0.40
N ILE A 202 -9.44 -28.95 -0.53
CA ILE A 202 -10.86 -29.15 -0.22
C ILE A 202 -11.13 -28.85 1.26
N LYS A 203 -10.30 -29.38 2.17
CA LYS A 203 -10.39 -29.11 3.61
C LYS A 203 -10.24 -27.62 3.91
N MET A 204 -9.23 -26.96 3.33
CA MET A 204 -9.04 -25.52 3.49
C MET A 204 -10.25 -24.72 2.97
N ARG A 205 -10.83 -25.12 1.84
CA ARG A 205 -12.03 -24.48 1.28
C ARG A 205 -13.23 -24.63 2.21
N GLU A 206 -13.49 -25.84 2.70
CA GLU A 206 -14.64 -26.10 3.58
C GLU A 206 -14.47 -25.42 4.93
N GLN A 207 -13.27 -25.44 5.51
CA GLN A 207 -12.96 -24.67 6.72
C GLN A 207 -13.20 -23.18 6.49
N ASN A 208 -12.75 -22.62 5.37
CA ASN A 208 -13.00 -21.21 5.05
C ASN A 208 -14.49 -20.90 4.83
N LYS A 209 -15.28 -21.86 4.36
CA LYS A 209 -16.73 -21.73 4.22
C LYS A 209 -17.41 -21.79 5.59
N GLN A 210 -17.01 -22.72 6.45
CA GLN A 210 -17.47 -22.80 7.84
C GLN A 210 -17.08 -21.55 8.63
N ASN A 211 -15.87 -21.02 8.48
CA ASN A 211 -15.43 -19.76 9.10
C ASN A 211 -16.23 -18.54 8.62
N ARG A 212 -16.83 -18.58 7.42
CA ARG A 212 -17.73 -17.53 6.94
C ARG A 212 -19.15 -17.72 7.48
N ALA A 213 -19.55 -18.96 7.73
CA ALA A 213 -20.83 -19.32 8.31
C ALA A 213 -20.79 -19.41 9.84
N SER A 214 -19.62 -19.18 10.45
CA SER A 214 -19.43 -19.38 11.88
C SER A 214 -20.15 -18.30 12.65
N ASP A 215 -20.83 -18.75 13.70
CA ASP A 215 -21.48 -17.91 14.66
C ASP A 215 -20.44 -17.14 15.51
N CYS A 216 -20.67 -15.85 15.75
CA CYS A 216 -19.88 -15.02 16.65
C CYS A 216 -20.16 -15.34 18.13
N GLY A 217 -19.97 -16.60 18.53
CA GLY A 217 -20.14 -17.03 19.93
C GLY A 217 -21.59 -17.16 20.38
N GLY A 218 -22.50 -17.56 19.49
CA GLY A 218 -23.94 -17.72 19.77
C GLY A 218 -24.78 -16.51 19.40
N LEU A 219 -24.19 -15.49 18.78
CA LEU A 219 -24.78 -14.18 18.45
C LEU A 219 -25.10 -14.01 16.95
N GLY A 220 -24.93 -15.06 16.17
CA GLY A 220 -25.11 -15.08 14.73
C GLY A 220 -23.94 -14.52 13.93
N SER A 221 -24.22 -14.24 12.65
CA SER A 221 -23.26 -13.60 11.75
C SER A 221 -23.06 -12.14 12.11
N SER A 222 -21.83 -11.64 12.03
CA SER A 222 -21.54 -10.21 12.20
C SER A 222 -21.80 -9.47 10.89
N LEU A 223 -22.74 -8.54 10.93
CA LEU A 223 -23.30 -7.76 9.84
C LEU A 223 -23.07 -6.26 10.10
N HIS A 224 -23.15 -5.44 9.04
CA HIS A 224 -23.13 -3.98 9.15
C HIS A 224 -23.92 -3.34 8.00
N THR A 225 -24.50 -2.17 8.23
CA THR A 225 -25.23 -1.35 7.22
C THR A 225 -24.35 -0.33 6.51
N GLY A 226 -23.05 -0.27 6.85
CA GLY A 226 -22.10 0.66 6.24
C GLY A 226 -21.87 0.50 4.72
N GLY A 227 -22.35 -0.59 4.10
CA GLY A 227 -22.17 -0.87 2.67
C GLY A 227 -20.70 -0.97 2.24
N SER A 228 -20.42 -0.75 0.96
CA SER A 228 -19.06 -0.77 0.38
C SER A 228 -18.22 0.47 0.71
N VAL A 229 -18.58 1.23 1.74
CA VAL A 229 -17.88 2.44 2.19
C VAL A 229 -17.06 2.09 3.44
N PRO A 230 -15.76 2.44 3.49
CA PRO A 230 -14.92 2.12 4.64
C PRO A 230 -15.37 2.87 5.90
N HIS A 231 -15.16 2.27 7.08
CA HIS A 231 -15.52 2.88 8.37
C HIS A 231 -14.81 4.22 8.62
N THR A 232 -13.61 4.41 8.06
CA THR A 232 -12.87 5.69 8.10
C THR A 232 -13.63 6.81 7.39
N GLU A 233 -14.29 6.52 6.28
CA GLU A 233 -15.09 7.48 5.54
C GLU A 233 -16.41 7.78 6.27
N HIS A 234 -17.08 6.76 6.84
CA HIS A 234 -18.25 6.97 7.71
C HIS A 234 -17.92 7.89 8.89
N ARG A 235 -16.78 7.68 9.54
CA ARG A 235 -16.28 8.58 10.58
C ARG A 235 -16.01 9.98 10.07
N ARG A 236 -15.34 10.15 8.93
CA ARG A 236 -15.05 11.48 8.37
C ARG A 236 -16.34 12.27 8.11
N ARG A 237 -17.35 11.61 7.55
CA ARG A 237 -18.69 12.17 7.33
C ARG A 237 -19.36 12.53 8.66
N LEU A 238 -19.26 11.65 9.65
CA LEU A 238 -19.84 11.88 10.98
C LEU A 238 -19.13 13.01 11.73
N LYS A 239 -17.80 13.10 11.64
CA LYS A 239 -16.99 14.19 12.17
C LYS A 239 -17.39 15.54 11.56
N ALA A 240 -17.56 15.59 10.24
CA ALA A 240 -18.01 16.79 9.55
C ALA A 240 -19.42 17.21 9.99
N HIS A 241 -20.30 16.24 10.26
CA HIS A 241 -21.66 16.51 10.73
C HIS A 241 -21.71 16.96 12.21
N LEU A 242 -20.90 16.35 13.08
CA LEU A 242 -20.86 16.65 14.52
C LEU A 242 -19.98 17.86 14.88
N GLY A 243 -19.07 18.26 13.99
CA GLY A 243 -18.05 19.28 14.28
C GLY A 243 -16.97 18.84 15.27
N ARG A 244 -17.00 17.59 15.75
CA ARG A 244 -16.03 16.98 16.67
C ARG A 244 -15.72 15.55 16.28
N GLU A 245 -14.67 14.97 16.86
CA GLU A 245 -14.40 13.55 16.68
C GLU A 245 -15.58 12.69 17.18
N PRO A 246 -16.09 11.75 16.35
CA PRO A 246 -17.10 10.82 16.80
C PRO A 246 -16.56 9.85 17.86
N THR A 247 -17.43 9.45 18.78
CA THR A 247 -17.12 8.40 19.75
C THR A 247 -17.16 7.02 19.07
N PRO A 248 -16.51 5.99 19.64
CA PRO A 248 -16.65 4.62 19.15
C PRO A 248 -18.11 4.16 19.06
N LEU A 249 -18.92 4.55 20.06
CA LEU A 249 -20.34 4.23 20.12
C LEU A 249 -21.12 4.88 18.96
N GLU A 250 -20.91 6.16 18.70
CA GLU A 250 -21.58 6.89 17.59
C GLU A 250 -21.25 6.27 16.23
N LEU A 251 -19.98 5.92 16.01
CA LEU A 251 -19.55 5.27 14.78
C LEU A 251 -20.15 3.86 14.64
N HIS A 252 -20.18 3.09 15.74
CA HIS A 252 -20.78 1.76 15.78
C HIS A 252 -22.27 1.81 15.45
N THR A 253 -23.02 2.66 16.14
CA THR A 253 -24.45 2.91 15.89
C THR A 253 -24.71 3.31 14.43
N ARG A 254 -23.91 4.21 13.87
CA ARG A 254 -24.04 4.65 12.47
C ARG A 254 -23.88 3.53 11.45
N THR A 255 -23.10 2.51 11.79
CA THR A 255 -22.69 1.42 10.87
C THR A 255 -23.38 0.09 11.16
N HIS A 256 -24.01 -0.08 12.33
CA HIS A 256 -24.62 -1.34 12.78
C HIS A 256 -26.09 -1.17 13.23
N GLN A 257 -26.71 -0.02 12.94
CA GLN A 257 -28.16 0.15 12.99
C GLN A 257 -28.75 0.48 11.62
N HIS A 258 -29.98 0.04 11.43
CA HIS A 258 -30.85 0.48 10.34
C HIS A 258 -31.25 1.94 10.57
N GLN A 259 -31.05 2.80 9.57
CA GLN A 259 -31.30 4.24 9.74
C GLN A 259 -32.80 4.58 9.77
N ALA A 260 -33.67 3.69 9.30
CA ALA A 260 -35.11 3.92 9.22
C ALA A 260 -35.84 3.70 10.55
N ASP A 261 -35.48 2.63 11.27
CA ASP A 261 -36.15 2.16 12.48
C ASP A 261 -35.21 2.04 13.69
N GLN A 262 -33.92 2.36 13.52
CA GLN A 262 -32.87 2.28 14.54
C GLN A 262 -32.68 0.89 15.14
N GLN A 263 -33.14 -0.16 14.45
CA GLN A 263 -32.91 -1.53 14.91
C GLN A 263 -31.47 -1.98 14.66
N TRP A 264 -30.95 -2.80 15.57
CA TRP A 264 -29.64 -3.43 15.44
C TRP A 264 -29.64 -4.48 14.34
N VAL A 265 -28.59 -4.48 13.53
CA VAL A 265 -28.43 -5.40 12.38
C VAL A 265 -28.17 -6.85 12.78
N ASP A 266 -27.63 -7.05 13.98
CA ASP A 266 -27.38 -8.35 14.59
C ASP A 266 -27.27 -8.24 16.13
N GLU A 267 -27.33 -9.39 16.81
CA GLU A 267 -27.29 -9.45 18.28
C GLU A 267 -25.91 -9.07 18.82
N LYS A 268 -24.83 -9.32 18.08
CA LYS A 268 -23.47 -8.95 18.47
C LYS A 268 -23.30 -7.44 18.59
N SER A 269 -23.89 -6.69 17.68
CA SER A 269 -23.83 -5.24 17.61
C SER A 269 -24.62 -4.60 18.74
N LYS A 270 -25.79 -5.16 19.04
CA LYS A 270 -26.59 -4.79 20.21
C LYS A 270 -25.82 -5.07 21.51
N LYS A 271 -25.29 -6.28 21.67
CA LYS A 271 -24.50 -6.66 22.86
C LYS A 271 -23.30 -5.74 23.08
N ALA A 272 -22.54 -5.44 22.02
CA ALA A 272 -21.38 -4.54 22.10
C ALA A 272 -21.77 -3.13 22.57
N HIS A 273 -22.91 -2.62 22.08
CA HIS A 273 -23.46 -1.34 22.53
C HIS A 273 -23.87 -1.39 24.01
N ASP A 274 -24.65 -2.40 24.40
CA ASP A 274 -25.20 -2.51 25.76
C ASP A 274 -24.10 -2.72 26.81
N ASP A 275 -23.09 -3.54 26.51
CA ASP A 275 -21.94 -3.73 27.39
C ASP A 275 -21.09 -2.46 27.52
N PHE A 276 -20.94 -1.68 26.45
CA PHE A 276 -20.23 -0.41 26.51
C PHE A 276 -20.95 0.60 27.40
N LEU A 277 -22.27 0.70 27.27
CA LEU A 277 -23.09 1.55 28.14
C LEU A 277 -22.96 1.14 29.60
N ARG A 278 -23.00 -0.17 29.89
CA ARG A 278 -22.85 -0.73 31.24
C ARG A 278 -21.51 -0.34 31.87
N VAL A 279 -20.39 -0.50 31.15
CA VAL A 279 -19.05 -0.15 31.65
C VAL A 279 -18.89 1.36 31.79
N ARG A 280 -19.47 2.14 30.88
CA ARG A 280 -19.43 3.61 30.96
C ARG A 280 -20.16 4.11 32.21
N GLU A 281 -21.34 3.58 32.50
CA GLU A 281 -22.12 3.93 33.69
C GLU A 281 -21.40 3.51 34.99
N SER A 282 -20.80 2.32 35.03
CA SER A 282 -20.04 1.89 36.21
C SER A 282 -18.85 2.82 36.49
N ARG A 283 -18.11 3.24 35.46
CA ARG A 283 -16.97 4.17 35.63
C ARG A 283 -17.41 5.56 36.10
N GLN A 284 -18.55 6.06 35.60
CA GLN A 284 -19.13 7.32 36.07
C GLN A 284 -19.57 7.26 37.54
N SER A 285 -20.10 6.13 37.99
CA SER A 285 -20.49 5.94 39.40
C SER A 285 -19.32 5.83 40.37
N THR A 286 -18.11 5.53 39.89
CA THR A 286 -16.90 5.34 40.73
C THR A 286 -16.07 6.62 40.88
N GLY A 287 -16.50 7.74 40.26
CA GLY A 287 -15.89 9.06 40.47
C GLY A 287 -14.61 9.35 39.66
N GLU A 288 -14.27 8.53 38.67
CA GLU A 288 -13.13 8.78 37.76
C GLU A 288 -13.50 9.84 36.70
N GLY A 289 -13.62 11.10 37.13
CA GLY A 289 -13.89 12.24 36.24
C GLY A 289 -12.66 12.60 35.40
N SER A 290 -12.59 12.09 34.17
CA SER A 290 -11.48 12.37 33.25
C SER A 290 -11.60 13.74 32.58
N SER A 291 -10.52 14.54 32.66
CA SER A 291 -10.37 15.82 31.96
C SER A 291 -10.55 15.67 30.45
N SER A 292 -11.18 16.65 29.80
CA SER A 292 -11.73 16.63 28.43
C SER A 292 -10.78 16.13 27.33
N GLY A 293 -9.46 16.22 27.51
CA GLY A 293 -8.47 15.67 26.56
C GLY A 293 -8.20 14.16 26.69
N SER A 294 -8.46 13.56 27.86
CA SER A 294 -8.25 12.14 28.17
C SER A 294 -9.52 11.29 27.99
N ALA A 295 -10.68 11.93 27.95
CA ALA A 295 -11.98 11.25 27.82
C ALA A 295 -12.13 10.48 26.49
N HIS A 296 -11.66 11.02 25.36
CA HIS A 296 -11.79 10.35 24.06
C HIS A 296 -10.97 9.05 24.03
N THR A 297 -9.68 9.11 24.35
CA THR A 297 -8.80 7.93 24.48
C THR A 297 -9.33 6.91 25.48
N SER A 298 -9.91 7.37 26.60
CA SER A 298 -10.58 6.52 27.59
C SER A 298 -11.79 5.77 27.01
N GLU A 299 -12.63 6.42 26.18
CA GLU A 299 -13.75 5.75 25.51
C GLU A 299 -13.29 4.70 24.49
N TYR A 300 -12.19 4.93 23.76
CA TYR A 300 -11.61 3.92 22.85
C TYR A 300 -11.09 2.70 23.60
N HIS A 301 -10.39 2.90 24.71
CA HIS A 301 -9.93 1.80 25.55
C HIS A 301 -11.12 1.03 26.13
N THR A 302 -12.13 1.73 26.63
CA THR A 302 -13.38 1.13 27.12
C THR A 302 -14.04 0.28 26.04
N TRP A 303 -14.17 0.82 24.82
CA TRP A 303 -14.75 0.08 23.70
C TRP A 303 -13.92 -1.15 23.35
N SER A 304 -12.60 -1.02 23.27
CA SER A 304 -11.67 -2.12 22.99
C SER A 304 -11.85 -3.26 23.98
N GLU A 305 -11.87 -2.95 25.28
CA GLU A 305 -12.06 -3.93 26.35
C GLU A 305 -13.39 -4.68 26.20
N VAL A 306 -14.49 -3.95 26.01
CA VAL A 306 -15.86 -4.49 25.89
C VAL A 306 -16.00 -5.47 24.73
N VAL A 307 -15.36 -5.18 23.60
CA VAL A 307 -15.50 -6.00 22.39
C VAL A 307 -14.46 -7.12 22.28
N GLY A 308 -13.73 -7.41 23.37
CA GLY A 308 -12.76 -8.50 23.44
C GLY A 308 -11.38 -8.14 22.89
N GLY A 309 -11.03 -6.86 22.92
CA GLY A 309 -9.72 -6.33 22.57
C GLY A 309 -9.38 -6.42 21.09
N ARG A 310 -8.08 -6.33 20.81
CA ARG A 310 -7.54 -6.35 19.46
C ARG A 310 -7.36 -7.78 18.96
N GLN A 311 -8.13 -8.15 17.95
CA GLN A 311 -8.02 -9.44 17.26
C GLN A 311 -7.38 -9.26 15.89
N ARG A 312 -6.22 -9.89 15.66
CA ARG A 312 -5.46 -9.80 14.40
C ARG A 312 -5.24 -8.35 13.92
N GLY A 313 -4.93 -7.45 14.85
CA GLY A 313 -4.70 -6.03 14.57
C GLY A 313 -5.97 -5.20 14.33
N ARG A 314 -7.16 -5.72 14.63
CA ARG A 314 -8.43 -4.99 14.45
C ARG A 314 -9.24 -5.01 15.74
N VAL A 315 -9.98 -3.94 15.98
CA VAL A 315 -10.98 -3.88 17.04
C VAL A 315 -12.36 -3.78 16.38
N TYR A 316 -13.32 -4.55 16.90
CA TYR A 316 -14.68 -4.60 16.36
C TYR A 316 -15.32 -3.20 16.31
N GLY A 317 -16.04 -2.88 15.24
CA GLY A 317 -16.67 -1.57 15.03
C GLY A 317 -15.70 -0.39 14.75
N MET A 318 -14.38 -0.58 14.88
CA MET A 318 -13.41 0.54 14.84
C MET A 318 -12.55 0.64 13.56
N GLY A 319 -12.62 -0.36 12.68
CA GLY A 319 -11.81 -0.39 11.45
C GLY A 319 -10.30 -0.44 11.75
N SER A 320 -9.48 0.24 10.92
CA SER A 320 -8.02 0.26 11.03
C SER A 320 -7.49 1.24 12.09
N GLN A 321 -8.34 1.96 12.80
CA GLN A 321 -7.93 3.03 13.73
C GLN A 321 -7.53 2.55 15.13
N ALA A 322 -7.81 1.29 15.49
CA ALA A 322 -7.26 0.72 16.73
C ALA A 322 -5.74 0.94 16.85
N PHE A 323 -5.03 0.92 15.71
CA PHE A 323 -3.60 1.19 15.63
C PHE A 323 -3.20 2.64 15.95
N ALA A 324 -4.04 3.62 15.62
CA ALA A 324 -3.68 5.04 15.77
C ALA A 324 -3.86 5.54 17.21
N ILE A 325 -4.71 4.88 17.99
CA ILE A 325 -5.13 5.34 19.33
C ILE A 325 -4.37 4.61 20.44
N GLU A 326 -4.01 3.34 20.22
CA GLU A 326 -3.30 2.53 21.23
C GLU A 326 -1.77 2.74 21.24
N GLY A 327 -1.23 3.52 20.28
CA GLY A 327 0.20 3.65 20.10
C GLY A 327 0.89 2.32 19.77
N SER A 328 2.13 2.39 19.30
CA SER A 328 2.94 1.24 18.96
C SER A 328 3.27 0.35 20.19
N SER A 329 2.35 -0.51 20.63
CA SER A 329 2.68 -1.63 21.53
C SER A 329 3.14 -2.86 20.75
N TYR A 330 4.16 -2.66 19.92
CA TYR A 330 5.14 -3.71 19.64
C TYR A 330 6.51 -3.15 20.03
N THR A 331 6.70 -2.92 21.32
CA THR A 331 8.03 -3.11 21.88
C THR A 331 8.23 -4.61 21.94
N SER A 332 9.20 -5.11 21.19
CA SER A 332 9.79 -6.40 21.53
C SER A 332 10.08 -6.41 23.03
N ALA A 333 9.82 -7.54 23.68
CA ALA A 333 10.33 -7.81 25.03
C ALA A 333 11.75 -7.23 25.14
N PHE A 334 12.07 -6.60 26.28
CA PHE A 334 13.23 -5.73 26.56
C PHE A 334 12.97 -4.22 26.38
N HIS A 335 12.08 -3.63 27.20
CA HIS A 335 12.39 -2.31 27.76
C HIS A 335 11.58 -2.03 29.03
N ASP A 336 12.30 -1.86 30.13
CA ASP A 336 11.85 -1.26 31.38
C ASP A 336 11.62 0.26 31.14
N PRO A 337 10.47 0.85 31.51
CA PRO A 337 10.16 2.25 31.22
C PRO A 337 10.77 3.26 32.20
N SER A 338 11.65 2.87 33.13
CA SER A 338 12.14 3.78 34.18
C SER A 338 13.32 4.71 33.79
N GLY A 339 13.63 4.96 32.51
CA GLY A 339 14.74 5.85 32.13
C GLY A 339 14.73 6.40 30.70
N ALA A 340 13.60 6.35 29.98
CA ALA A 340 13.57 6.54 28.53
C ALA A 340 13.59 8.01 28.05
N GLU A 341 13.23 8.99 28.89
CA GLU A 341 13.21 10.39 28.44
C GLU A 341 14.62 10.99 28.25
N GLU A 342 15.58 10.60 29.09
CA GLU A 342 16.96 11.11 29.01
C GLU A 342 17.71 10.54 27.79
N SER A 343 17.44 9.29 27.41
CA SER A 343 18.09 8.62 26.27
C SER A 343 17.61 9.11 24.89
N VAL A 344 16.34 9.51 24.76
CA VAL A 344 15.80 9.98 23.47
C VAL A 344 16.37 11.35 23.11
N SER A 345 16.49 12.25 24.09
CA SER A 345 17.09 13.57 23.90
C SER A 345 18.55 13.46 23.43
N GLU A 346 19.32 12.56 24.03
CA GLU A 346 20.73 12.33 23.68
C GLU A 346 20.88 11.74 22.26
N ARG A 347 20.00 10.83 21.87
CA ARG A 347 19.97 10.27 20.50
C ARG A 347 19.60 11.31 19.45
N VAL A 348 18.63 12.20 19.74
CA VAL A 348 18.26 13.30 18.85
C VAL A 348 19.41 14.30 18.72
N ALA A 349 20.11 14.61 19.81
CA ALA A 349 21.27 15.50 19.79
C ALA A 349 22.45 14.91 19.00
N ALA A 350 22.68 13.60 19.11
CA ALA A 350 23.72 12.89 18.36
C ALA A 350 23.43 12.89 16.84
N LEU A 351 22.20 12.54 16.44
CA LEU A 351 21.79 12.55 15.04
C LEU A 351 21.81 13.97 14.44
N THR A 352 21.44 14.99 15.23
CA THR A 352 21.51 16.38 14.78
C THR A 352 22.95 16.82 14.51
N ARG A 353 23.91 16.42 15.36
CA ARG A 353 25.34 16.68 15.13
C ARG A 353 25.85 15.99 13.87
N GLU A 354 25.47 14.73 13.65
CA GLU A 354 25.88 13.96 12.47
C GLU A 354 25.33 14.58 11.17
N ILE A 355 24.08 15.06 11.19
CA ILE A 355 23.49 15.80 10.06
C ILE A 355 24.23 17.10 9.79
N GLU A 356 24.61 17.85 10.82
CA GLU A 356 25.40 19.08 10.64
C GLU A 356 26.81 18.79 10.11
N GLU A 357 27.44 17.71 10.55
CA GLU A 357 28.77 17.31 10.07
C GLU A 357 28.72 16.88 8.60
N MET A 358 27.73 16.07 8.22
CA MET A 358 27.50 15.74 6.80
C MET A 358 27.28 16.98 5.94
N LYS A 359 26.51 17.97 6.43
CA LYS A 359 26.32 19.25 5.72
C LYS A 359 27.63 20.03 5.57
N ARG A 360 28.51 20.02 6.58
CA ARG A 360 29.83 20.68 6.52
C ARG A 360 30.79 19.97 5.56
N VAL A 361 30.74 18.64 5.47
CA VAL A 361 31.53 17.86 4.50
C VAL A 361 31.03 18.13 3.08
N GLN A 362 29.72 18.05 2.85
CA GLN A 362 29.12 18.31 1.54
C GLN A 362 29.38 19.75 1.06
N ALA A 363 29.36 20.74 1.95
CA ALA A 363 29.70 22.11 1.60
C ALA A 363 31.16 22.28 1.17
N ARG A 364 32.10 21.54 1.80
CA ARG A 364 33.51 21.54 1.40
C ARG A 364 33.71 20.90 0.04
N GLU A 365 33.09 19.76 -0.22
CA GLU A 365 33.16 19.08 -1.52
C GLU A 365 32.57 19.95 -2.66
N ILE A 366 31.48 20.68 -2.38
CA ILE A 366 30.90 21.63 -3.35
C ILE A 366 31.88 22.78 -3.65
N GLU A 367 32.59 23.29 -2.65
CA GLU A 367 33.57 24.36 -2.85
C GLU A 367 34.80 23.87 -3.62
N GLU A 368 35.29 22.67 -3.32
CA GLU A 368 36.38 22.04 -4.06
C GLU A 368 36.01 21.77 -5.52
N MET A 369 34.80 21.28 -5.78
CA MET A 369 34.29 21.14 -7.15
C MET A 369 34.20 22.49 -7.87
N ARG A 370 33.75 23.55 -7.19
CA ARG A 370 33.71 24.90 -7.77
C ARG A 370 35.09 25.42 -8.13
N LYS A 371 36.08 25.22 -7.25
CA LYS A 371 37.46 25.63 -7.50
C LYS A 371 38.04 24.88 -8.70
N ALA A 372 37.87 23.56 -8.77
CA ALA A 372 38.31 22.74 -9.90
C ALA A 372 37.63 23.17 -11.22
N GLN A 373 36.33 23.51 -11.16
CA GLN A 373 35.60 24.02 -12.33
C GLN A 373 36.15 25.37 -12.81
N ASN A 374 36.49 26.28 -11.89
CA ASN A 374 37.07 27.59 -12.21
C ASN A 374 38.48 27.45 -12.80
N GLU A 375 39.32 26.57 -12.24
CA GLU A 375 40.67 26.29 -12.76
C GLU A 375 40.59 25.71 -14.19
N MET A 376 39.70 24.75 -14.43
CA MET A 376 39.47 24.19 -15.76
C MET A 376 38.96 25.24 -16.76
N GLN A 377 38.09 26.16 -16.33
CA GLN A 377 37.67 27.28 -17.19
C GLN A 377 38.82 28.25 -17.50
N ALA A 378 39.70 28.54 -16.53
CA ALA A 378 40.85 29.40 -16.74
C ALA A 378 41.86 28.78 -17.73
N GLU A 379 42.11 27.47 -17.63
CA GLU A 379 42.95 26.74 -18.61
C GLU A 379 42.34 26.75 -20.02
N LEU A 380 41.02 26.55 -20.14
CA LEU A 380 40.34 26.62 -21.44
C LEU A 380 40.43 28.02 -22.06
N GLN A 381 40.35 29.08 -21.24
CA GLN A 381 40.51 30.45 -21.70
C GLN A 381 41.96 30.74 -22.13
N SER A 382 42.96 30.29 -21.38
CA SER A 382 44.37 30.48 -21.74
C SER A 382 44.73 29.72 -23.02
N TYR A 383 44.20 28.51 -23.20
CA TYR A 383 44.35 27.73 -24.42
C TYR A 383 43.72 28.43 -25.65
N ARG A 384 42.52 28.99 -25.50
CA ARG A 384 41.86 29.78 -26.56
C ARG A 384 42.67 31.03 -26.93
N ALA A 385 43.17 31.77 -25.94
CA ALA A 385 44.01 32.95 -26.17
C ALA A 385 45.34 32.58 -26.86
N GLY A 386 45.95 31.45 -26.49
CA GLY A 386 47.16 30.93 -27.12
C GLY A 386 46.94 30.51 -28.58
N LYS A 387 45.79 29.91 -28.91
CA LYS A 387 45.41 29.62 -30.30
C LYS A 387 45.19 30.88 -31.12
N GLN A 388 44.55 31.90 -30.55
CA GLN A 388 44.30 33.17 -31.24
C GLN A 388 45.62 33.88 -31.56
N ARG A 389 46.55 33.98 -30.60
CA ARG A 389 47.89 34.57 -30.82
C ARG A 389 48.70 33.87 -31.91
N LYS A 390 48.60 32.54 -32.01
CA LYS A 390 49.25 31.77 -33.09
C LYS A 390 48.60 32.02 -34.44
N LYS A 391 47.29 32.29 -34.48
CA LYS A 391 46.58 32.66 -35.70
C LYS A 391 46.96 34.08 -36.15
N ASP A 392 47.03 35.02 -35.21
CA ASP A 392 47.38 36.43 -35.48
C ASP A 392 48.85 36.58 -35.93
N GLN A 393 49.77 35.72 -35.46
CA GLN A 393 51.17 35.67 -35.94
C GLN A 393 51.33 35.04 -37.33
N GLN A 394 50.33 34.28 -37.80
CA GLN A 394 50.36 33.61 -39.10
C GLN A 394 49.70 34.44 -40.21
N GLU A 395 49.00 35.53 -39.85
CA GLU A 395 48.35 36.48 -40.76
C GLU A 395 49.13 37.80 -40.93
N GLN A 396 50.34 37.96 -40.36
CA GLN A 396 51.20 39.11 -40.72
C GLN A 396 51.77 38.94 -42.14
N PRO A 397 51.47 39.84 -43.10
CA PRO A 397 52.06 39.77 -44.44
C PRO A 397 53.54 40.18 -44.37
N SER A 398 54.42 39.40 -45.01
CA SER A 398 55.81 39.79 -45.23
C SER A 398 55.82 41.02 -46.15
N ALA A 399 56.23 42.17 -45.61
CA ALA A 399 56.60 43.32 -46.42
C ALA A 399 57.97 43.05 -47.04
N ASP A 400 58.01 43.23 -48.34
CA ASP A 400 59.11 42.97 -49.27
C ASP A 400 60.46 43.55 -48.85
N SER A 401 61.49 42.79 -49.23
CA SER A 401 62.86 43.24 -49.43
C SER A 401 62.90 44.32 -50.52
N GLU A 402 63.30 45.54 -50.16
CA GLU A 402 63.90 46.48 -51.10
C GLU A 402 65.41 46.48 -50.88
N ASP A 403 66.10 45.95 -51.87
CA ASP A 403 67.50 46.21 -52.20
C ASP A 403 67.74 47.72 -52.30
N THR A 404 68.82 48.19 -51.68
CA THR A 404 69.59 49.31 -52.22
C THR A 404 71.07 49.03 -52.00
N ASP A 405 71.73 48.73 -53.13
CA ASP A 405 73.18 48.68 -53.34
C ASP A 405 73.89 50.02 -53.05
N ASP A 406 75.20 49.90 -52.80
CA ASP A 406 76.23 50.95 -52.73
C ASP A 406 76.16 51.97 -53.91
N ASP A 407 76.27 53.29 -53.61
CA ASP A 407 77.49 54.14 -53.73
C ASP A 407 77.14 55.64 -53.48
#